data_AF-A0A437PA89-F1
#
_entry.id   AF-A0A437PA89-F1
#
_cell.length_a   1.000
_cell.length_b   1.000
_cell.length_c   1.000
_cell.angle_alpha   90.00
_cell.angle_beta   90.00
_cell.angle_gamma   90.00
#
_symmetry.space_group_name_H-M   'P 1'
#
loop_
_entity.id
_entity.type
_entity.pdbx_description
1 polymer ?
#
loop_
_entity_poly.entity_id
_entity_poly.type
_entity_poly.pdbx_seq_one_letter_code
_entity_poly.pdbx_strand_id
1 'polypeptide(L)'
;MLTDTVSATPTTVTRRRSSKYPPTTREALTATLALYNQAVGHLQDPEGHPAPDLGLAQAGLPQGSISAISIAAPHPLYGPVLDFRIGERNPRQAPASGILILRGLSLFGGVPFIDTNKKGGREQHYVEVLAEGFTLQRLMAGAEVGQSVRLLGDHHDLTPWCLSVETDSPRAKRTRAGAIALALKLYDRNARDWGLSDLLSREEYEAFLRGAFRLFDAEHGRHLLRPVGLTAG
;
A
#
# COMPACT_ATOMS: atom_id res chain seq x y z
N MET A 1 -8.66 -36.74 -40.33
CA MET A 1 -7.62 -36.32 -39.37
C MET A 1 -7.10 -34.97 -39.83
N LEU A 2 -7.56 -33.89 -39.19
CA LEU A 2 -7.08 -32.53 -39.41
C LEU A 2 -6.43 -32.10 -38.09
N THR A 3 -5.13 -31.83 -38.13
CA THR A 3 -4.36 -31.37 -36.96
C THR A 3 -4.44 -29.85 -36.89
N ASP A 4 -5.27 -29.34 -35.99
CA ASP A 4 -5.29 -27.94 -35.60
C ASP A 4 -3.98 -27.58 -34.90
N THR A 5 -3.17 -26.77 -35.56
CA THR A 5 -1.99 -26.15 -34.95
C THR A 5 -2.45 -24.83 -34.35
N VAL A 6 -2.82 -24.86 -33.06
CA VAL A 6 -3.13 -23.65 -32.30
C VAL A 6 -1.84 -22.86 -32.12
N SER A 7 -1.70 -21.79 -32.91
CA SER A 7 -0.66 -20.79 -32.76
C SER A 7 -0.88 -20.07 -31.44
N ALA A 8 -0.07 -20.38 -30.44
CA ALA A 8 -0.08 -19.70 -29.16
C ALA A 8 0.42 -18.26 -29.35
N THR A 9 -0.51 -17.31 -29.27
CA THR A 9 -0.19 -15.88 -29.22
C THR A 9 0.75 -15.63 -28.03
N PRO A 10 1.91 -14.98 -28.23
CA PRO A 10 2.82 -14.70 -27.13
C PRO A 10 2.14 -13.77 -26.13
N THR A 11 1.94 -14.28 -24.92
CA THR A 11 1.57 -13.47 -23.75
C THR A 11 2.58 -12.34 -23.64
N THR A 12 2.11 -11.12 -23.84
CA THR A 12 2.95 -9.92 -23.75
C THR A 12 3.47 -9.84 -22.31
N VAL A 13 4.72 -10.27 -22.11
CA VAL A 13 5.44 -10.08 -20.86
C VAL A 13 5.50 -8.58 -20.63
N THR A 14 4.76 -8.10 -19.63
CA THR A 14 4.74 -6.71 -19.21
C THR A 14 6.17 -6.30 -18.85
N ARG A 15 6.83 -5.61 -19.77
CA ARG A 15 8.20 -5.10 -19.64
C ARG A 15 8.31 -4.32 -18.32
N ARG A 16 9.30 -4.66 -17.49
CA ARG A 16 9.52 -4.10 -16.13
C ARG A 16 9.50 -2.56 -16.17
N ARG A 17 8.50 -1.94 -15.52
CA ARG A 17 8.39 -0.48 -15.32
C ARG A 17 9.46 0.10 -14.37
N SER A 18 10.31 -0.72 -13.75
CA SER A 18 11.26 -0.27 -12.72
C SER A 18 12.43 0.55 -13.25
N SER A 19 12.75 0.50 -14.55
CA SER A 19 13.88 1.26 -15.11
C SER A 19 13.62 2.77 -15.27
N LYS A 20 12.37 3.22 -15.08
CA LYS A 20 11.98 4.63 -15.25
C LYS A 20 12.21 5.46 -13.99
N TYR A 21 12.21 4.83 -12.82
CA TYR A 21 12.21 5.54 -11.54
C TYR A 21 13.57 5.40 -10.86
N PRO A 22 14.13 6.49 -10.30
CA PRO A 22 15.39 6.41 -9.59
C PRO A 22 15.27 5.43 -8.41
N PRO A 23 16.39 4.80 -8.00
CA PRO A 23 16.45 4.05 -6.75
C PRO A 23 15.94 4.87 -5.56
N THR A 24 15.40 4.18 -4.55
CA THR A 24 15.08 4.79 -3.26
C THR A 24 16.34 5.39 -2.64
N THR A 25 16.21 6.54 -2.00
CA THR A 25 17.33 7.23 -1.34
C THR A 25 17.44 6.83 0.13
N ARG A 26 18.63 7.03 0.70
CA ARG A 26 18.86 6.87 2.15
C ARG A 26 17.92 7.76 2.97
N GLU A 27 17.71 9.00 2.52
CA GLU A 27 16.77 9.95 3.14
C GLU A 27 15.34 9.39 3.19
N ALA A 28 14.82 8.87 2.07
CA ALA A 28 13.47 8.30 2.01
C ALA A 28 13.33 7.10 2.96
N LEU A 29 14.34 6.24 3.03
CA LEU A 29 14.36 5.10 3.95
C LEU A 29 14.36 5.56 5.40
N THR A 30 15.30 6.42 5.78
CA THR A 30 15.44 6.93 7.15
C THR A 30 14.18 7.66 7.61
N ALA A 31 13.59 8.52 6.77
CA ALA A 31 12.36 9.23 7.10
C ALA A 31 11.17 8.28 7.28
N THR A 32 11.07 7.22 6.44
CA THR A 32 10.03 6.19 6.58
C THR A 32 10.14 5.46 7.92
N LEU A 33 11.36 5.04 8.29
CA LEU A 33 11.60 4.33 9.54
C LEU A 33 11.41 5.23 10.76
N ALA A 34 11.83 6.50 10.69
CA ALA A 34 11.62 7.48 11.74
C ALA A 34 10.13 7.73 11.99
N LEU A 35 9.34 7.92 10.93
CA LEU A 35 7.88 8.08 11.05
C LEU A 35 7.23 6.85 11.69
N TYR A 36 7.62 5.64 11.26
CA TYR A 36 7.12 4.40 11.85
C TYR A 36 7.48 4.27 13.34
N ASN A 37 8.73 4.52 13.70
CA ASN A 37 9.18 4.42 15.09
C ASN A 37 8.49 5.45 16.00
N GLN A 38 8.31 6.70 15.52
CA GLN A 38 7.56 7.71 16.25
C GLN A 38 6.09 7.29 16.44
N ALA A 39 5.45 6.75 15.40
CA ALA A 39 4.07 6.26 15.49
C ALA A 39 3.93 5.08 16.46
N VAL A 40 4.85 4.13 16.45
CA VAL A 40 4.87 3.03 17.43
C VAL A 40 5.08 3.55 18.85
N GLY A 41 6.06 4.45 19.06
CA GLY A 41 6.31 5.03 20.39
C GLY A 41 5.09 5.77 20.93
N HIS A 42 4.48 6.63 20.11
CA HIS A 42 3.26 7.35 20.48
C HIS A 42 2.08 6.42 20.76
N LEU A 43 1.91 5.34 19.99
CA LEU A 43 0.84 4.36 20.23
C LEU A 43 1.04 3.60 21.56
N GLN A 44 2.28 3.29 21.92
CA GLN A 44 2.61 2.54 23.14
C GLN A 44 2.55 3.40 24.41
N ASP A 45 2.95 4.66 24.30
CA ASP A 45 2.97 5.61 25.41
C ASP A 45 2.66 7.04 24.90
N PRO A 46 1.38 7.40 24.75
CA PRO A 46 0.98 8.71 24.22
C PRO A 46 1.37 9.90 25.11
N GLU A 47 1.57 9.68 26.41
CA GLU A 47 1.92 10.74 27.36
C GLU A 47 3.44 10.98 27.37
N GLY A 48 4.25 9.93 27.21
CA GLY A 48 5.70 10.01 27.14
C GLY A 48 6.28 10.27 25.74
N HIS A 49 5.49 10.09 24.67
CA HIS A 49 5.94 10.30 23.28
C HIS A 49 5.06 11.33 22.56
N PRO A 50 5.67 12.34 21.89
CA PRO A 50 4.90 13.30 21.11
C PRO A 50 4.19 12.62 19.93
N ALA A 51 3.15 13.28 19.41
CA ALA A 51 2.52 12.85 18.17
C ALA A 51 3.56 12.75 17.03
N PRO A 52 3.44 11.77 16.11
CA PRO A 52 4.42 11.59 15.05
C PRO A 52 4.52 12.81 14.13
N ASP A 53 5.74 13.17 13.73
CA ASP A 53 5.98 14.24 12.77
C ASP A 53 5.59 13.79 11.36
N LEU A 54 4.41 14.22 10.91
CA LEU A 54 3.91 13.92 9.57
C LEU A 54 4.75 14.55 8.44
N GLY A 55 5.60 15.53 8.74
CA GLY A 55 6.59 16.07 7.80
C GLY A 55 7.57 15.00 7.30
N LEU A 56 7.84 13.98 8.11
CA LEU A 56 8.66 12.82 7.71
C LEU A 56 8.04 12.00 6.57
N ALA A 57 6.71 12.11 6.35
CA ALA A 57 6.06 11.50 5.19
C ALA A 57 6.48 12.17 3.86
N GLN A 58 6.92 13.44 3.92
CA GLN A 58 7.32 14.25 2.76
C GLN A 58 8.83 14.17 2.49
N ALA A 59 9.63 13.83 3.52
CA ALA A 59 11.08 13.68 3.41
C ALA A 59 11.45 12.42 2.61
N GLY A 60 11.89 12.64 1.36
CA GLY A 60 12.28 11.61 0.41
C GLY A 60 11.14 10.66 -0.01
N LEU A 61 10.77 10.65 -1.29
CA LEU A 61 9.80 9.68 -1.80
C LEU A 61 10.47 8.32 -2.05
N PRO A 62 9.79 7.18 -1.80
CA PRO A 62 10.31 5.87 -2.18
C PRO A 62 10.42 5.76 -3.70
N GLN A 63 11.15 4.76 -4.21
CA GLN A 63 11.14 4.46 -5.64
C GLN A 63 9.70 4.29 -6.13
N GLY A 64 9.42 4.86 -7.31
CA GLY A 64 8.23 4.55 -8.07
C GLY A 64 7.52 5.81 -8.53
N SER A 65 6.22 5.68 -8.71
CA SER A 65 5.36 6.68 -9.33
C SER A 65 4.76 7.69 -8.34
N ILE A 66 5.01 7.53 -7.04
CA ILE A 66 4.56 8.49 -6.03
C ILE A 66 5.32 9.79 -6.31
N SER A 67 4.59 10.85 -6.66
CA SER A 67 5.16 12.13 -7.10
C SER A 67 5.13 13.20 -6.03
N ALA A 68 4.23 13.08 -5.05
CA ALA A 68 4.12 14.00 -3.93
C ALA A 68 3.39 13.35 -2.75
N ILE A 69 3.74 13.78 -1.54
CA ILE A 69 2.97 13.56 -0.31
C ILE A 69 2.81 14.93 0.36
N SER A 70 1.62 15.27 0.82
CA SER A 70 1.33 16.51 1.54
C SER A 70 0.40 16.26 2.71
N ILE A 71 0.48 17.10 3.74
CA ILE A 71 -0.47 17.08 4.85
C ILE A 71 -1.76 17.73 4.35
N ALA A 72 -2.86 16.98 4.37
CA ALA A 72 -4.18 17.51 4.06
C ALA A 72 -4.81 18.15 5.30
N ALA A 73 -5.85 18.95 5.08
CA ALA A 73 -6.63 19.50 6.19
C ALA A 73 -7.15 18.35 7.08
N PRO A 74 -7.05 18.46 8.41
CA PRO A 74 -7.48 17.40 9.30
C PRO A 74 -8.97 17.12 9.08
N HIS A 75 -9.33 15.85 8.95
CA HIS A 75 -10.73 15.46 8.85
C HIS A 75 -11.36 15.60 10.25
N PRO A 76 -12.51 16.30 10.40
CA PRO A 76 -13.07 16.64 11.70
C PRO A 76 -13.40 15.43 12.57
N LEU A 77 -13.67 14.27 11.97
CA LEU A 77 -14.02 13.05 12.68
C LEU A 77 -12.84 12.09 12.92
N TYR A 78 -11.74 12.26 12.20
CA TYR A 78 -10.76 11.17 12.05
C TYR A 78 -9.29 11.59 12.12
N GLY A 79 -9.03 12.89 12.38
CA GLY A 79 -7.68 13.40 12.57
C GLY A 79 -6.95 13.71 11.26
N PRO A 80 -5.61 13.86 11.32
CA PRO A 80 -4.83 14.25 10.15
C PRO A 80 -4.75 13.13 9.11
N VAL A 81 -5.05 13.48 7.86
CA VAL A 81 -4.87 12.62 6.70
C VAL A 81 -3.76 13.17 5.81
N LEU A 82 -3.14 12.30 5.04
CA LEU A 82 -2.11 12.66 4.07
C LEU A 82 -2.66 12.48 2.66
N ASP A 83 -2.42 13.48 1.82
CA ASP A 83 -2.62 13.38 0.39
C ASP A 83 -1.34 12.80 -0.24
N PHE A 84 -1.49 11.83 -1.13
CA PHE A 84 -0.41 11.37 -1.98
C PHE A 84 -0.82 11.36 -3.45
N ARG A 85 0.13 11.64 -4.36
CA ARG A 85 -0.09 11.65 -5.80
C ARG A 85 0.68 10.53 -6.49
N ILE A 86 0.11 9.99 -7.56
CA ILE A 86 0.74 9.03 -8.47
C ILE A 86 0.84 9.69 -9.84
N GLY A 87 2.04 10.12 -10.23
CA GLY A 87 2.27 10.97 -11.41
C GLY A 87 1.46 12.27 -11.33
N GLU A 88 0.79 12.65 -12.42
CA GLU A 88 -0.04 13.86 -12.52
C GLU A 88 -1.51 13.63 -12.13
N ARG A 89 -1.83 12.52 -11.48
CA ARG A 89 -3.21 12.20 -11.10
C ARG A 89 -3.65 13.00 -9.87
N ASN A 90 -4.97 13.11 -9.71
CA ASN A 90 -5.58 13.68 -8.51
C ASN A 90 -5.07 12.97 -7.24
N PRO A 91 -4.92 13.71 -6.13
CA PRO A 91 -4.44 13.12 -4.88
C PRO A 91 -5.37 12.00 -4.40
N ARG A 92 -4.78 11.12 -3.60
CA ARG A 92 -5.47 10.07 -2.84
C ARG A 92 -5.21 10.33 -1.37
N GLN A 93 -6.23 10.14 -0.54
CA GLN A 93 -6.13 10.43 0.88
C GLN A 93 -5.96 9.14 1.66
N ALA A 94 -5.03 9.11 2.61
CA ALA A 94 -4.84 7.98 3.51
C ALA A 94 -4.34 8.46 4.88
N PRO A 95 -4.61 7.72 5.97
CA PRO A 95 -3.95 7.99 7.25
C PRO A 95 -2.45 7.74 7.15
N ALA A 96 -1.69 8.26 8.11
CA ALA A 96 -0.24 8.12 8.16
C ALA A 96 0.23 6.65 8.13
N SER A 97 -0.45 5.75 8.85
CA SER A 97 -0.15 4.31 8.82
C SER A 97 -0.45 3.66 7.46
N GLY A 98 -1.46 4.15 6.73
CA GLY A 98 -1.72 3.75 5.35
C GLY A 98 -0.59 4.17 4.40
N ILE A 99 -0.06 5.39 4.58
CA ILE A 99 1.12 5.88 3.86
C ILE A 99 2.37 5.06 4.20
N LEU A 100 2.56 4.65 5.46
CA LEU A 100 3.67 3.78 5.85
C LEU A 100 3.63 2.43 5.14
N ILE A 101 2.46 1.81 5.00
CA ILE A 101 2.28 0.59 4.21
C ILE A 101 2.66 0.84 2.74
N LEU A 102 2.12 1.90 2.13
CA LEU A 102 2.40 2.25 0.74
C LEU A 102 3.89 2.49 0.50
N ARG A 103 4.53 3.31 1.34
CA ARG A 103 5.97 3.60 1.27
C ARG A 103 6.76 2.31 1.45
N GLY A 104 6.47 1.55 2.49
CA GLY A 104 7.18 0.33 2.83
C GLY A 104 7.19 -0.67 1.68
N LEU A 105 6.04 -0.93 1.06
CA LEU A 105 5.96 -1.83 -0.09
C LEU A 105 6.67 -1.28 -1.35
N SER A 106 6.88 0.03 -1.43
CA SER A 106 7.53 0.70 -2.57
C SER A 106 9.05 0.88 -2.38
N LEU A 107 9.57 0.80 -1.14
CA LEU A 107 10.96 1.09 -0.79
C LEU A 107 12.00 0.37 -1.66
N PHE A 108 11.73 -0.87 -2.09
CA PHE A 108 12.67 -1.65 -2.90
C PHE A 108 12.12 -2.01 -4.28
N GLY A 109 11.20 -1.21 -4.82
CA GLY A 109 10.74 -1.33 -6.20
C GLY A 109 9.37 -1.93 -6.41
N GLY A 110 8.51 -1.86 -5.38
CA GLY A 110 7.08 -1.74 -5.61
C GLY A 110 6.82 -0.41 -6.32
N VAL A 111 6.09 -0.44 -7.43
CA VAL A 111 5.80 0.78 -8.21
C VAL A 111 4.30 0.95 -8.22
N PRO A 112 3.75 1.84 -7.37
CA PRO A 112 2.32 2.06 -7.31
C PRO A 112 1.77 2.47 -8.68
N PHE A 113 0.54 2.10 -9.00
CA PHE A 113 -0.16 2.63 -10.15
C PHE A 113 -1.66 2.55 -9.95
N ILE A 114 -2.37 3.40 -10.68
CA ILE A 114 -3.83 3.38 -10.72
C ILE A 114 -4.23 2.80 -12.08
N ASP A 115 -4.90 1.65 -12.05
CA ASP A 115 -5.40 1.01 -13.26
C ASP A 115 -6.72 1.63 -13.70
N THR A 116 -6.67 2.58 -14.62
CA THR A 116 -7.88 3.18 -15.20
C THR A 116 -8.42 2.41 -16.41
N ASN A 117 -7.79 1.31 -16.82
CA ASN A 117 -8.03 0.69 -18.12
C ASN A 117 -8.84 -0.61 -18.01
N LYS A 118 -10.14 -0.51 -17.67
CA LYS A 118 -11.13 -1.52 -18.07
C LYS A 118 -12.09 -0.93 -19.09
N LYS A 119 -11.75 -1.08 -20.38
CA LYS A 119 -12.71 -0.83 -21.48
C LYS A 119 -13.89 -1.81 -21.31
N GLY A 120 -15.08 -1.28 -21.05
CA GLY A 120 -16.33 -2.06 -20.94
C GLY A 120 -16.74 -2.50 -19.53
N GLY A 121 -16.08 -2.02 -18.46
CA GLY A 121 -16.49 -2.26 -17.07
C GLY A 121 -16.47 -0.98 -16.23
N ARG A 122 -16.91 -1.05 -14.96
CA ARG A 122 -16.71 0.05 -14.00
C ARG A 122 -15.22 0.37 -13.91
N GLU A 123 -14.84 1.64 -14.07
CA GLU A 123 -13.50 2.12 -13.81
C GLU A 123 -13.09 1.74 -12.38
N GLN A 124 -11.91 1.13 -12.22
CA GLN A 124 -11.41 0.67 -10.94
C GLN A 124 -10.26 1.57 -10.49
N HIS A 125 -10.54 2.60 -9.70
CA HIS A 125 -9.50 3.54 -9.23
C HIS A 125 -8.64 2.99 -8.07
N TYR A 126 -8.38 1.68 -8.08
CA TYR A 126 -7.56 1.04 -7.06
C TYR A 126 -6.09 1.40 -7.21
N VAL A 127 -5.39 1.49 -6.09
CA VAL A 127 -3.94 1.75 -6.07
C VAL A 127 -3.24 0.41 -5.97
N GLU A 128 -2.78 -0.12 -7.10
CA GLU A 128 -1.97 -1.35 -7.16
C GLU A 128 -0.53 -1.01 -6.77
N VAL A 129 0.08 -1.74 -5.84
CA VAL A 129 1.38 -1.34 -5.25
C VAL A 129 2.56 -2.18 -5.73
N LEU A 130 2.35 -3.49 -5.94
CA LEU A 130 3.43 -4.44 -6.25
C LEU A 130 3.25 -5.10 -7.62
N ALA A 131 2.09 -5.72 -7.81
CA ALA A 131 1.66 -6.43 -9.00
C ALA A 131 0.13 -6.51 -8.98
N GLU A 132 -0.47 -6.89 -10.09
CA GLU A 132 -1.92 -7.02 -10.21
C GLU A 132 -2.55 -7.82 -9.05
N GLY A 133 -3.55 -7.21 -8.42
CA GLY A 133 -4.31 -7.72 -7.28
C GLY A 133 -3.75 -7.33 -5.91
N PHE A 134 -2.57 -6.69 -5.82
CA PHE A 134 -2.04 -6.14 -4.57
C PHE A 134 -2.44 -4.67 -4.42
N THR A 135 -3.74 -4.43 -4.28
CA THR A 135 -4.27 -3.08 -4.10
C THR A 135 -4.06 -2.61 -2.65
N LEU A 136 -3.70 -1.35 -2.47
CA LEU A 136 -3.47 -0.74 -1.15
C LEU A 136 -4.73 -0.86 -0.28
N GLN A 137 -5.92 -0.63 -0.85
CA GLN A 137 -7.20 -0.75 -0.16
C GLN A 137 -7.40 -2.16 0.42
N ARG A 138 -7.11 -3.18 -0.39
CA ARG A 138 -7.21 -4.58 0.03
C ARG A 138 -6.25 -4.91 1.15
N LEU A 139 -5.02 -4.43 1.02
CA LEU A 139 -3.96 -4.65 1.99
C LEU A 139 -4.24 -3.92 3.29
N MET A 140 -4.70 -2.66 3.25
CA MET A 140 -5.12 -1.91 4.44
C MET A 140 -6.31 -2.57 5.14
N ALA A 141 -7.34 -3.00 4.39
CA ALA A 141 -8.50 -3.63 5.00
C ALA A 141 -8.25 -5.05 5.54
N GLY A 142 -7.06 -5.62 5.32
CA GLY A 142 -6.75 -6.99 5.77
C GLY A 142 -7.58 -8.07 5.09
N ALA A 143 -8.08 -7.81 3.88
CA ALA A 143 -9.03 -8.70 3.23
C ALA A 143 -8.40 -10.06 2.86
N GLU A 144 -9.10 -11.13 3.23
CA GLU A 144 -8.69 -12.52 3.05
C GLU A 144 -9.00 -13.04 1.65
N VAL A 145 -8.52 -14.26 1.36
CA VAL A 145 -8.84 -14.95 0.11
C VAL A 145 -10.35 -15.10 -0.03
N GLY A 146 -10.89 -14.79 -1.20
CA GLY A 146 -12.33 -14.82 -1.45
C GLY A 146 -13.08 -13.54 -1.05
N GLN A 147 -12.42 -12.58 -0.39
CA GLN A 147 -13.02 -11.29 -0.05
C GLN A 147 -12.65 -10.23 -1.09
N SER A 148 -13.48 -9.21 -1.32
CA SER A 148 -13.13 -8.00 -2.08
C SER A 148 -13.17 -6.77 -1.17
N VAL A 149 -12.59 -5.65 -1.62
CA VAL A 149 -12.72 -4.37 -0.92
C VAL A 149 -13.35 -3.37 -1.86
N ARG A 150 -14.39 -2.70 -1.37
CA ARG A 150 -15.11 -1.64 -2.04
C ARG A 150 -14.84 -0.32 -1.33
N LEU A 151 -14.70 0.75 -2.11
CA LEU A 151 -14.66 2.12 -1.61
C LEU A 151 -16.09 2.63 -1.39
N LEU A 152 -16.33 3.18 -0.20
CA LEU A 152 -17.55 3.87 0.19
C LEU A 152 -17.34 5.38 -0.03
N GLY A 153 -18.09 5.97 -0.95
CA GLY A 153 -17.99 7.40 -1.26
C GLY A 153 -16.97 7.72 -2.35
N ASP A 154 -16.16 8.75 -2.12
CA ASP A 154 -15.15 9.21 -3.09
C ASP A 154 -14.07 8.14 -3.30
N HIS A 155 -13.80 7.81 -4.56
CA HIS A 155 -12.78 6.85 -4.94
C HIS A 155 -11.35 7.38 -4.74
N HIS A 156 -11.20 8.65 -4.37
CA HIS A 156 -9.94 9.25 -3.95
C HIS A 156 -9.64 9.04 -2.46
N ASP A 157 -10.67 8.79 -1.64
CA ASP A 157 -10.54 8.62 -0.21
C ASP A 157 -10.27 7.15 0.13
N LEU A 158 -9.03 6.86 0.57
CA LEU A 158 -8.59 5.52 0.94
C LEU A 158 -8.51 5.33 2.46
N THR A 159 -9.15 6.22 3.21
CA THR A 159 -9.19 6.14 4.66
C THR A 159 -10.01 4.93 5.15
N PRO A 160 -9.74 4.43 6.36
CA PRO A 160 -10.34 3.19 6.86
C PRO A 160 -11.87 3.16 6.83
N TRP A 161 -12.53 4.28 7.13
CA TRP A 161 -14.00 4.40 7.13
C TRP A 161 -14.62 4.41 5.73
N CYS A 162 -13.81 4.66 4.70
CA CYS A 162 -14.20 4.53 3.30
C CYS A 162 -13.96 3.12 2.76
N LEU A 163 -13.47 2.16 3.56
CA LEU A 163 -13.24 0.79 3.11
C LEU A 163 -14.33 -0.15 3.63
N SER A 164 -14.97 -0.87 2.72
CA SER A 164 -15.87 -1.97 3.05
C SER A 164 -15.35 -3.27 2.46
N VAL A 165 -15.23 -4.30 3.29
CA VAL A 165 -14.84 -5.63 2.82
C VAL A 165 -16.11 -6.42 2.51
N GLU A 166 -16.17 -7.01 1.32
CA GLU A 166 -17.29 -7.79 0.80
C GLU A 166 -16.87 -9.28 0.67
N THR A 167 -17.80 -10.22 0.85
CA THR A 167 -17.56 -11.65 0.64
C THR A 167 -17.85 -12.04 -0.81
N ASP A 168 -17.47 -13.26 -1.20
CA ASP A 168 -17.86 -13.90 -2.48
C ASP A 168 -17.17 -13.38 -3.74
N SER A 169 -15.90 -12.98 -3.62
CA SER A 169 -15.03 -12.67 -4.74
C SER A 169 -13.96 -13.77 -4.94
N PRO A 170 -14.28 -14.90 -5.63
CA PRO A 170 -13.37 -16.04 -5.81
C PRO A 170 -12.09 -15.71 -6.59
N ARG A 171 -12.06 -14.57 -7.29
CA ARG A 171 -10.88 -14.08 -8.02
C ARG A 171 -9.88 -13.37 -7.12
N ALA A 172 -10.26 -13.00 -5.89
CA ALA A 172 -9.40 -12.26 -4.98
C ALA A 172 -8.54 -13.21 -4.13
N LYS A 173 -7.27 -13.37 -4.52
CA LYS A 173 -6.33 -14.34 -3.89
C LYS A 173 -5.13 -13.70 -3.18
N ARG A 174 -4.88 -12.41 -3.38
CA ARG A 174 -3.71 -11.73 -2.83
C ARG A 174 -3.91 -11.39 -1.35
N THR A 175 -2.87 -11.51 -0.54
CA THR A 175 -2.93 -11.28 0.91
C THR A 175 -1.76 -10.42 1.36
N ARG A 176 -1.82 -9.89 2.59
CA ARG A 176 -0.69 -9.19 3.22
C ARG A 176 0.57 -10.05 3.25
N ALA A 177 0.45 -11.33 3.60
CA ALA A 177 1.57 -12.27 3.60
C ALA A 177 2.21 -12.42 2.20
N GLY A 178 1.39 -12.50 1.14
CA GLY A 178 1.89 -12.52 -0.23
C GLY A 178 2.57 -11.20 -0.65
N ALA A 179 2.06 -10.07 -0.16
CA ALA A 179 2.63 -8.75 -0.44
C ALA A 179 4.00 -8.60 0.20
N ILE A 180 4.13 -8.99 1.48
CA ILE A 180 5.40 -9.02 2.21
C ILE A 180 6.40 -9.93 1.51
N ALA A 181 6.01 -11.16 1.15
CA ALA A 181 6.91 -12.08 0.46
C ALA A 181 7.42 -11.52 -0.88
N LEU A 182 6.57 -10.81 -1.63
CA LEU A 182 6.99 -10.17 -2.88
C LEU A 182 7.88 -8.95 -2.63
N ALA A 183 7.58 -8.14 -1.61
CA ALA A 183 8.40 -7.01 -1.20
C ALA A 183 9.81 -7.45 -0.75
N LEU A 184 9.93 -8.59 -0.05
CA LEU A 184 11.22 -9.16 0.32
C LEU A 184 12.02 -9.64 -0.90
N LYS A 185 11.38 -10.26 -1.90
CA LYS A 185 12.05 -10.61 -3.16
C LYS A 185 12.59 -9.38 -3.91
N LEU A 186 11.91 -8.25 -3.77
CA LEU A 186 12.35 -6.98 -4.34
C LEU A 186 13.51 -6.38 -3.55
N TYR A 187 13.47 -6.44 -2.21
CA TYR A 187 14.59 -6.12 -1.33
C TYR A 187 15.84 -6.93 -1.70
N ASP A 188 15.72 -8.26 -1.79
CA ASP A 188 16.85 -9.16 -2.08
C ASP A 188 17.54 -8.83 -3.41
N ARG A 189 16.78 -8.26 -4.36
CA ARG A 189 17.31 -7.84 -5.66
C ARG A 189 18.01 -6.48 -5.63
N ASN A 190 17.51 -5.55 -4.82
CA ASN A 190 17.77 -4.13 -5.01
C ASN A 190 18.54 -3.47 -3.86
N ALA A 191 18.36 -3.93 -2.62
CA ALA A 191 18.86 -3.23 -1.43
C ALA A 191 20.39 -3.06 -1.43
N ARG A 192 21.12 -4.09 -1.85
CA ARG A 192 22.59 -4.04 -1.96
C ARG A 192 23.04 -3.11 -3.08
N ASP A 193 22.45 -3.25 -4.26
CA ASP A 193 22.81 -2.47 -5.45
C ASP A 193 22.50 -0.99 -5.28
N TRP A 194 21.52 -0.65 -4.45
CA TRP A 194 21.15 0.73 -4.14
C TRP A 194 21.88 1.30 -2.91
N GLY A 195 22.77 0.51 -2.27
CA GLY A 195 23.53 0.95 -1.10
C GLY A 195 22.68 1.24 0.13
N LEU A 196 21.63 0.43 0.34
CA LEU A 196 20.68 0.56 1.46
C LEU A 196 20.71 -0.63 2.41
N SER A 197 21.35 -1.74 2.04
CA SER A 197 21.39 -2.97 2.85
C SER A 197 22.16 -2.82 4.17
N ASP A 198 22.95 -1.75 4.33
CA ASP A 198 23.65 -1.39 5.56
C ASP A 198 22.77 -0.59 6.54
N LEU A 199 21.68 0.03 6.05
CA LEU A 199 20.76 0.84 6.85
C LEU A 199 19.57 0.05 7.38
N LEU A 200 19.18 -1.00 6.67
CA LEU A 200 18.05 -1.84 7.02
C LEU A 200 18.33 -3.25 6.52
N SER A 201 18.53 -4.19 7.44
CA SER A 201 18.67 -5.60 7.11
C SER A 201 17.37 -6.17 6.53
N ARG A 202 17.47 -7.36 5.95
CA ARG A 202 16.30 -8.05 5.39
C ARG A 202 15.26 -8.38 6.47
N GLU A 203 15.75 -8.82 7.62
CA GLU A 203 14.96 -9.19 8.79
C GLU A 203 14.25 -7.96 9.38
N GLU A 204 14.96 -6.84 9.52
CA GLU A 204 14.38 -5.59 9.97
C GLU A 204 13.35 -5.04 8.97
N TYR A 205 13.60 -5.19 7.67
CA TYR A 205 12.62 -4.82 6.65
C TYR A 205 11.35 -5.67 6.73
N GLU A 206 11.47 -6.99 6.92
CA GLU A 206 10.30 -7.85 7.15
C GLU A 206 9.54 -7.43 8.42
N ALA A 207 10.26 -7.18 9.51
CA ALA A 207 9.68 -6.74 10.77
C ALA A 207 8.95 -5.40 10.61
N PHE A 208 9.55 -4.44 9.92
CA PHE A 208 8.93 -3.16 9.58
C PHE A 208 7.66 -3.34 8.75
N LEU A 209 7.66 -4.14 7.68
CA LEU A 209 6.46 -4.38 6.87
C LEU A 209 5.32 -4.98 7.69
N ARG A 210 5.62 -5.99 8.52
CA ARG A 210 4.63 -6.59 9.45
C ARG A 210 4.14 -5.57 10.48
N GLY A 211 5.06 -4.77 11.01
CA GLY A 211 4.80 -3.70 11.96
C GLY A 211 3.87 -2.64 11.39
N ALA A 212 4.09 -2.18 10.16
CA ALA A 212 3.25 -1.18 9.50
C ALA A 212 1.79 -1.66 9.34
N PHE A 213 1.58 -2.92 8.98
CA PHE A 213 0.23 -3.49 8.95
C PHE A 213 -0.41 -3.59 10.35
N ARG A 214 0.35 -4.01 11.36
CA ARG A 214 -0.15 -4.09 12.75
C ARG A 214 -0.48 -2.71 13.32
N LEU A 215 0.34 -1.71 13.02
CA LEU A 215 0.12 -0.32 13.41
C LEU A 215 -1.21 0.18 12.81
N PHE A 216 -1.43 -0.04 11.52
CA PHE A 216 -2.70 0.28 10.87
C PHE A 216 -3.89 -0.44 11.54
N ASP A 217 -3.76 -1.74 11.84
CA ASP A 217 -4.82 -2.50 12.51
C ASP A 217 -5.10 -1.98 13.94
N ALA A 218 -4.06 -1.58 14.68
CA ALA A 218 -4.22 -1.04 16.03
C ALA A 218 -4.94 0.32 16.02
N GLU A 219 -4.62 1.18 15.06
CA GLU A 219 -5.23 2.51 14.92
C GLU A 219 -6.66 2.44 14.35
N HIS A 220 -6.92 1.48 13.45
CA HIS A 220 -8.09 1.54 12.57
C HIS A 220 -8.91 0.26 12.46
N GLY A 221 -8.41 -0.87 12.98
CA GLY A 221 -9.02 -2.20 12.78
C GLY A 221 -10.47 -2.28 13.21
N ARG A 222 -10.89 -1.52 14.24
CA ARG A 222 -12.29 -1.43 14.69
C ARG A 222 -13.28 -1.05 13.59
N HIS A 223 -12.86 -0.22 12.63
CA HIS A 223 -13.71 0.25 11.53
C HIS A 223 -13.95 -0.84 10.47
N LEU A 224 -13.11 -1.87 10.47
CA LEU A 224 -13.14 -2.97 9.51
C LEU A 224 -13.79 -4.24 10.10
N LEU A 225 -14.17 -4.19 11.39
CA LEU A 225 -14.88 -5.27 12.06
C LEU A 225 -16.28 -5.40 11.47
N ARG A 226 -16.75 -6.64 11.36
CA ARG A 226 -18.08 -6.98 10.87
C ARG A 226 -18.82 -7.85 11.89
N PRO A 227 -20.10 -7.54 12.18
CA PRO A 227 -20.94 -8.44 12.96
C PRO A 227 -21.06 -9.82 12.29
N VAL A 228 -21.05 -10.88 13.08
CA VAL A 228 -21.23 -12.27 12.59
C VAL A 228 -22.69 -12.67 12.82
N GLY A 229 -23.50 -12.69 11.74
CA GLY A 229 -24.96 -12.94 11.76
C GLY A 229 -25.76 -11.82 12.49
N LEU A 230 -27.03 -11.51 12.25
CA LEU A 230 -27.97 -11.74 11.15
C LEU A 230 -28.01 -10.45 10.31
N THR A 231 -27.94 -10.55 8.99
CA THR A 231 -28.49 -9.50 8.12
C THR A 231 -30.00 -9.55 8.26
N ALA A 232 -30.59 -8.59 8.96
CA ALA A 232 -31.99 -8.26 8.74
C ALA A 232 -32.10 -7.76 7.30
N GLY A 233 -32.92 -8.43 6.49
CA GLY A 233 -33.40 -7.90 5.22
C GLY A 233 -34.32 -6.72 5.44
#